data_AF-A0A380A9N2-F1
#
_entry.id   AF-A0A380A9N2-F1
#
_cell.length_a   1.000
_cell.length_b   1.000
_cell.length_c   1.000
_cell.angle_alpha   90.00
_cell.angle_beta   90.00
_cell.angle_gamma   90.00
#
_symmetry.space_group_name_H-M   'P 1'
#
loop_
_entity.id
_entity.type
_entity.pdbx_description
1 polymer ?
#
loop_
_entity_poly.entity_id
_entity_poly.type
_entity_poly.pdbx_seq_one_letter_code
_entity_poly.pdbx_strand_id
1 'polypeptide(L)'
;MFKPSLAIALLSGTLVSLSAQAGVEEDRLPAANEKMPQVVQRYHALTDDLVTKYRQHTDELKVTQMVAHQGQRLWQQAVRDVQSGHSDDRSLYWSRLQMRAELGKQSPKFNIASWQREILTKAVEKSSRGFSDIDFKDDASIKILLTGFDPFFLDRNIEQSNPSGLVALALDGYRFSVNGRQAQIETVMIPVRFADFDEGIIESLLTPVYRDKSVDMVVTVSMGRSDFDLERFPGRNRSAEAPDNRNVFTGASKQRPLPPKLENDTLNGPEFVEFSLPVAAMQSVNGRWKANDNHIVSTLSRGEFQASSLSELQNSTSVEGSGGGYLSNEISYRAILLQNQLGSRIPTGHIHTPRIAGFEPATEEAIVEQVKAMLTAAAKSL
;
A
#
# COMPACT_ATOMS: atom_id res chain seq x y z
N MET A 1 -18.11 1.15 67.99
CA MET A 1 -16.81 1.54 67.39
C MET A 1 -16.28 0.37 66.60
N PHE A 2 -15.53 0.64 65.52
CA PHE A 2 -15.08 -0.25 64.43
C PHE A 2 -16.03 -0.36 63.23
N LYS A 3 -15.77 0.49 62.22
CA LYS A 3 -16.09 0.26 60.80
C LYS A 3 -14.79 -0.14 60.09
N PRO A 4 -14.79 -1.11 59.17
CA PRO A 4 -13.63 -1.42 58.35
C PRO A 4 -13.57 -0.44 57.17
N SER A 5 -12.38 0.13 56.92
CA SER A 5 -12.10 0.94 55.75
C SER A 5 -11.81 0.04 54.55
N LEU A 6 -12.62 0.15 53.50
CA LEU A 6 -12.39 -0.49 52.21
C LEU A 6 -11.34 0.34 51.46
N ALA A 7 -10.11 -0.17 51.35
CA ALA A 7 -9.08 0.42 50.50
C ALA A 7 -9.33 0.00 49.04
N ILE A 8 -9.79 0.94 48.22
CA ILE A 8 -9.88 0.77 46.77
C ILE A 8 -8.49 1.02 46.20
N ALA A 9 -7.80 -0.04 45.80
CA ALA A 9 -6.58 0.04 45.01
C ALA A 9 -6.95 0.46 43.58
N LEU A 10 -6.66 1.71 43.22
CA LEU A 10 -6.69 2.18 41.84
C LEU A 10 -5.51 1.54 41.08
N LEU A 11 -5.81 0.54 40.26
CA LEU A 11 -4.90 0.11 39.19
C LEU A 11 -4.82 1.24 38.15
N SER A 12 -3.73 1.99 38.20
CA SER A 12 -3.31 2.90 37.14
C SER A 12 -2.88 2.10 35.92
N GLY A 13 -3.84 1.71 35.08
CA GLY A 13 -3.55 1.24 33.73
C GLY A 13 -2.98 2.40 32.93
N THR A 14 -1.72 2.28 32.52
CA THR A 14 -1.11 3.18 31.54
C THR A 14 -1.85 3.03 30.21
N LEU A 15 -2.81 3.92 29.98
CA LEU A 15 -3.32 4.21 28.65
C LEU A 15 -2.16 4.87 27.89
N VAL A 16 -1.38 4.06 27.18
CA VAL A 16 -0.54 4.59 26.09
C VAL A 16 -1.51 5.26 25.13
N SER A 17 -1.45 6.59 25.08
CA SER A 17 -2.38 7.37 24.28
C SER A 17 -2.13 7.02 22.81
N LEU A 18 -3.12 6.43 22.13
CA LEU A 18 -3.11 6.22 20.68
C LEU A 18 -2.82 7.51 19.89
N SER A 19 -2.97 8.69 20.53
CA SER A 19 -2.62 9.99 19.96
C SER A 19 -1.10 10.24 19.83
N ALA A 20 -0.24 9.55 20.58
CA ALA A 20 1.21 9.78 20.55
C ALA A 20 1.88 9.23 19.27
N GLN A 21 1.26 8.26 18.59
CA GLN A 21 1.78 7.66 17.35
C GLN A 21 1.14 8.22 16.07
N ALA A 22 0.09 9.05 16.19
CA ALA A 22 -0.63 9.61 15.04
C ALA A 22 0.14 10.69 14.24
N GLY A 23 1.41 10.97 14.59
CA GLY A 23 2.24 11.98 13.94
C GLY A 23 3.67 11.55 13.59
N VAL A 24 4.06 10.29 13.83
CA VAL A 24 5.45 9.83 13.62
C VAL A 24 5.92 10.05 12.17
N GLU A 25 5.02 9.90 11.19
CA GLU A 25 5.35 10.18 9.80
C GLU A 25 5.57 11.68 9.56
N GLU A 26 4.65 12.52 10.04
CA GLU A 26 4.70 13.97 9.93
C GLU A 26 5.90 14.59 10.67
N ASP A 27 6.35 13.99 11.78
CA ASP A 27 7.52 14.44 12.55
C ASP A 27 8.82 14.37 11.74
N ARG A 28 8.84 13.59 10.65
CA ARG A 28 9.99 13.49 9.74
C ARG A 28 10.07 14.65 8.73
N LEU A 29 9.01 15.46 8.57
CA LEU A 29 8.95 16.54 7.59
C LEU A 29 10.12 17.55 7.69
N PRO A 30 10.53 18.03 8.88
CA PRO A 30 11.66 18.96 8.97
C PRO A 30 12.97 18.36 8.45
N ALA A 31 13.29 17.13 8.85
CA ALA A 31 14.50 16.43 8.44
C ALA A 31 14.49 16.11 6.94
N ALA A 32 13.35 15.66 6.41
CA ALA A 32 13.14 15.46 4.98
C ALA A 32 13.34 16.76 4.20
N ASN A 33 12.77 17.87 4.66
CA ASN A 33 12.89 19.16 3.99
C ASN A 33 14.31 19.73 4.03
N GLU A 34 15.08 19.45 5.10
CA GLU A 34 16.49 19.81 5.17
C GLU A 34 17.32 19.03 4.13
N LYS A 35 17.05 17.73 3.97
CA LYS A 35 17.83 16.84 3.09
C LYS A 35 17.45 16.93 1.62
N MET A 36 16.16 17.01 1.33
CA MET A 36 15.61 16.98 -0.03
C MET A 36 14.51 18.03 -0.21
N PRO A 37 14.83 19.33 -0.03
CA PRO A 37 13.83 20.41 -0.09
C PRO A 37 13.08 20.42 -1.42
N GLN A 38 13.75 20.11 -2.54
CA GLN A 38 13.12 20.10 -3.85
C GLN A 38 12.03 19.02 -3.98
N VAL A 39 12.21 17.87 -3.34
CA VAL A 39 11.24 16.75 -3.32
C VAL A 39 10.08 17.10 -2.39
N VAL A 40 10.39 17.54 -1.17
CA VAL A 40 9.36 17.88 -0.17
C VAL A 40 8.50 19.06 -0.63
N GLN A 41 9.11 20.07 -1.26
CA GLN A 41 8.41 21.28 -1.69
C GLN A 41 7.79 21.18 -3.09
N ARG A 42 7.94 20.03 -3.78
CA ARG A 42 7.54 19.87 -5.18
C ARG A 42 6.08 20.26 -5.44
N TYR A 43 5.17 19.91 -4.54
CA TYR A 43 3.74 20.21 -4.64
C TYR A 43 3.24 21.19 -3.58
N HIS A 44 4.12 22.02 -2.99
CA HIS A 44 3.77 22.95 -1.91
C HIS A 44 2.57 23.85 -2.23
N ALA A 45 2.44 24.29 -3.48
CA ALA A 45 1.31 25.11 -3.91
C ALA A 45 -0.07 24.45 -3.70
N LEU A 46 -0.15 23.11 -3.78
CA LEU A 46 -1.39 22.38 -3.48
C LEU A 46 -1.68 22.34 -1.97
N THR A 47 -0.64 22.22 -1.14
CA THR A 47 -0.74 22.33 0.31
C THR A 47 -1.21 23.73 0.72
N ASP A 48 -0.63 24.79 0.15
CA ASP A 48 -1.03 26.19 0.41
C ASP A 48 -2.48 26.46 0.01
N ASP A 49 -2.91 25.95 -1.13
CA ASP A 49 -4.30 26.06 -1.61
C ASP A 49 -5.27 25.34 -0.66
N LEU A 50 -4.91 24.14 -0.19
CA LEU A 50 -5.66 23.42 0.85
C LEU A 50 -5.78 24.27 2.12
N VAL A 51 -4.67 24.81 2.63
CA VAL A 51 -4.66 25.61 3.88
C VAL A 51 -5.51 26.87 3.74
N THR A 52 -5.38 27.57 2.62
CA THR A 52 -6.13 28.79 2.33
C THR A 52 -7.62 28.52 2.31
N LYS A 53 -8.05 27.50 1.57
CA LYS A 53 -9.47 27.09 1.48
C LYS A 53 -10.00 26.59 2.81
N TYR A 54 -9.23 25.77 3.52
CA TYR A 54 -9.62 25.21 4.81
C TYR A 54 -9.87 26.32 5.85
N ARG A 55 -8.94 27.27 6.02
CA ARG A 55 -9.07 28.40 6.96
C ARG A 55 -10.25 29.33 6.64
N GLN A 56 -10.67 29.41 5.38
CA GLN A 56 -11.76 30.29 4.96
C GLN A 56 -13.13 29.61 5.05
N HIS A 57 -13.18 28.29 5.22
CA HIS A 57 -14.42 27.54 5.11
C HIS A 57 -15.33 27.71 6.33
N THR A 58 -16.64 27.69 6.08
CA THR A 58 -17.70 27.93 7.10
C THR A 58 -18.70 26.78 7.20
N ASP A 59 -18.60 25.76 6.34
CA ASP A 59 -19.57 24.67 6.21
C ASP A 59 -18.88 23.32 6.40
N GLU A 60 -19.36 22.56 7.38
CA GLU A 60 -18.79 21.28 7.83
C GLU A 60 -18.82 20.19 6.75
N LEU A 61 -19.91 20.09 5.98
CA LEU A 61 -20.04 19.06 4.95
C LEU A 61 -19.17 19.40 3.74
N LYS A 62 -19.20 20.68 3.33
CA LYS A 62 -18.42 21.15 2.18
C LYS A 62 -16.93 21.11 2.45
N VAL A 63 -16.47 21.19 3.70
CA VAL A 63 -15.03 21.10 4.00
C VAL A 63 -14.49 19.69 3.73
N THR A 64 -15.25 18.65 4.04
CA THR A 64 -14.83 17.27 3.79
C THR A 64 -14.69 17.01 2.29
N GLN A 65 -15.66 17.45 1.48
CA GLN A 65 -15.61 17.36 0.03
C GLN A 65 -14.43 18.15 -0.56
N MET A 66 -14.21 19.37 -0.07
CA MET A 66 -13.08 20.21 -0.51
C MET A 66 -11.74 19.54 -0.20
N VAL A 67 -11.59 18.99 1.01
CA VAL A 67 -10.36 18.32 1.45
C VAL A 67 -10.09 17.04 0.64
N ALA A 68 -11.12 16.22 0.41
CA ALA A 68 -11.01 15.05 -0.47
C ALA A 68 -10.61 15.45 -1.90
N HIS A 69 -11.19 16.53 -2.42
CA HIS A 69 -10.84 17.05 -3.75
C HIS A 69 -9.39 17.54 -3.82
N GLN A 70 -8.85 18.17 -2.76
CA GLN A 70 -7.43 18.55 -2.73
C GLN A 70 -6.51 17.33 -2.71
N GLY A 71 -6.85 16.27 -1.97
CA GLY A 71 -6.08 15.03 -2.01
C GLY A 71 -6.11 14.37 -3.39
N GLN A 72 -7.26 14.33 -4.07
CA GLN A 72 -7.35 13.85 -5.45
C GLN A 72 -6.47 14.68 -6.41
N ARG A 73 -6.50 16.01 -6.29
CA ARG A 73 -5.63 16.89 -7.10
C ARG A 73 -4.15 16.61 -6.86
N LEU A 74 -3.76 16.30 -5.62
CA LEU A 74 -2.39 15.90 -5.29
C LEU A 74 -2.00 14.59 -5.98
N TRP A 75 -2.86 13.56 -5.92
CA TRP A 75 -2.64 12.30 -6.65
C TRP A 75 -2.42 12.55 -8.15
N GLN A 76 -3.37 13.21 -8.79
CA GLN A 76 -3.34 13.48 -10.23
C GLN A 76 -2.13 14.35 -10.63
N GLN A 77 -1.71 15.27 -9.76
CA GLN A 77 -0.51 16.07 -10.00
C GLN A 77 0.75 15.21 -9.95
N ALA A 78 0.85 14.30 -8.98
CA ALA A 78 2.00 13.41 -8.87
C ALA A 78 2.11 12.44 -10.06
N VAL A 79 0.99 11.86 -10.49
CA VAL A 79 0.92 11.03 -11.70
C VAL A 79 1.42 11.81 -12.92
N ARG A 80 0.88 13.02 -13.16
CA ARG A 80 1.30 13.85 -14.30
C ARG A 80 2.79 14.23 -14.25
N ASP A 81 3.31 14.54 -13.06
CA ASP A 81 4.72 14.92 -12.90
C ASP A 81 5.65 13.75 -13.26
N VAL A 82 5.37 12.56 -12.71
CA VAL A 82 6.11 11.32 -13.03
C VAL A 82 6.03 11.00 -14.52
N GLN A 83 4.83 11.02 -15.10
CA GLN A 83 4.63 10.72 -16.53
C GLN A 83 5.24 11.79 -17.46
N SER A 84 5.54 12.98 -16.95
CA SER A 84 6.25 14.03 -17.70
C SER A 84 7.79 13.92 -17.63
N GLY A 85 8.31 12.91 -16.93
CA GLY A 85 9.74 12.62 -16.81
C GLY A 85 10.35 12.97 -15.45
N HIS A 86 9.55 13.31 -14.44
CA HIS A 86 10.02 13.47 -13.06
C HIS A 86 9.83 12.18 -12.26
N SER A 87 10.63 11.17 -12.57
CA SER A 87 10.52 9.81 -12.01
C SER A 87 10.92 9.72 -10.53
N ASP A 88 10.06 10.22 -9.63
CA ASP A 88 10.26 10.25 -8.18
C ASP A 88 8.92 10.06 -7.44
N ASP A 89 8.81 9.00 -6.64
CA ASP A 89 7.60 8.67 -5.88
C ASP A 89 7.47 9.46 -4.57
N ARG A 90 8.58 9.96 -4.04
CA ARG A 90 8.67 10.55 -2.69
C ARG A 90 7.88 11.85 -2.58
N SER A 91 7.83 12.64 -3.66
CA SER A 91 7.13 13.94 -3.68
C SER A 91 5.65 13.83 -3.28
N LEU A 92 4.97 12.75 -3.70
CA LEU A 92 3.58 12.48 -3.30
C LEU A 92 3.47 12.19 -1.80
N TYR A 93 4.33 11.31 -1.28
CA TYR A 93 4.33 10.91 0.12
C TYR A 93 4.51 12.13 1.04
N TRP A 94 5.54 12.94 0.80
CA TRP A 94 5.83 14.12 1.63
C TRP A 94 4.76 15.19 1.55
N SER A 95 4.17 15.42 0.36
CA SER A 95 3.10 16.40 0.20
C SER A 95 1.82 15.96 0.90
N ARG A 96 1.50 14.66 0.90
CA ARG A 96 0.37 14.09 1.65
C ARG A 96 0.55 14.31 3.16
N LEU A 97 1.75 14.07 3.68
CA LEU A 97 2.07 14.32 5.09
C LEU A 97 1.97 15.80 5.46
N GLN A 98 2.40 16.72 4.58
CA GLN A 98 2.22 18.16 4.80
C GLN A 98 0.74 18.53 4.89
N MET A 99 -0.10 18.03 3.97
CA MET A 99 -1.55 18.27 4.02
C MET A 99 -2.15 17.77 5.34
N ARG A 100 -1.75 16.58 5.82
CA ARG A 100 -2.18 16.05 7.12
C ARG A 100 -1.73 16.91 8.29
N ALA A 101 -0.46 17.30 8.32
CA ALA A 101 0.11 18.14 9.37
C ALA A 101 -0.61 19.49 9.45
N GLU A 102 -0.90 20.11 8.30
CA GLU A 102 -1.62 21.39 8.25
C GLU A 102 -3.10 21.24 8.62
N LEU A 103 -3.76 20.16 8.21
CA LEU A 103 -5.10 19.84 8.73
C LEU A 103 -5.11 19.60 10.24
N GLY A 104 -3.98 19.21 10.84
CA GLY A 104 -3.80 19.10 12.29
C GLY A 104 -3.64 20.46 13.00
N LYS A 105 -2.89 21.39 12.38
CA LYS A 105 -2.50 22.68 12.97
C LYS A 105 -3.52 23.80 12.74
N GLN A 106 -4.20 23.80 11.60
CA GLN A 106 -5.07 24.90 11.18
C GLN A 106 -6.52 24.66 11.62
N SER A 107 -7.35 25.69 11.61
CA SER A 107 -8.79 25.57 11.88
C SER A 107 -9.62 26.36 10.86
N PRO A 108 -10.81 25.87 10.49
CA PRO A 108 -11.76 26.61 9.64
C PRO A 108 -12.48 27.70 10.45
N LYS A 109 -13.40 28.46 9.82
CA LYS A 109 -14.20 29.52 10.49
C LYS A 109 -15.38 28.97 11.32
N PHE A 110 -15.34 27.70 11.68
CA PHE A 110 -16.30 27.06 12.57
C PHE A 110 -15.54 26.22 13.61
N ASN A 111 -16.21 25.88 14.72
CA ASN A 111 -15.63 25.01 15.74
C ASN A 111 -15.56 23.58 15.23
N ILE A 112 -14.37 23.14 14.81
CA ILE A 112 -14.15 21.77 14.36
C ILE A 112 -13.83 20.85 15.54
N ALA A 113 -14.60 19.76 15.68
CA ALA A 113 -14.37 18.73 16.67
C ALA A 113 -13.24 17.77 16.23
N SER A 114 -12.64 17.05 17.18
CA SER A 114 -11.53 16.11 16.90
C SER A 114 -11.90 15.02 15.90
N TRP A 115 -13.11 14.46 16.00
CA TRP A 115 -13.60 13.42 15.08
C TRP A 115 -13.80 13.96 13.65
N GLN A 116 -14.21 15.23 13.50
CA GLN A 116 -14.31 15.85 12.17
C GLN A 116 -12.93 16.02 11.56
N ARG A 117 -11.94 16.44 12.36
CA ARG A 117 -10.55 16.55 11.91
C ARG A 117 -10.00 15.20 11.46
N GLU A 118 -10.30 14.13 12.19
CA GLU A 118 -9.94 12.77 11.80
C GLU A 118 -10.57 12.37 10.45
N ILE A 119 -11.85 12.72 10.23
CA ILE A 119 -12.51 12.52 8.92
C ILE A 119 -11.80 13.28 7.82
N LEU A 120 -11.40 14.54 8.05
CA LEU A 120 -10.64 15.32 7.06
C LEU A 120 -9.29 14.68 6.74
N THR A 121 -8.55 14.23 7.76
CA THR A 121 -7.28 13.52 7.61
C THR A 121 -7.47 12.23 6.80
N LYS A 122 -8.49 11.41 7.14
CA LYS A 122 -8.84 10.19 6.39
C LYS A 122 -9.25 10.50 4.94
N ALA A 123 -9.95 11.60 4.71
CA ALA A 123 -10.34 12.03 3.37
C ALA A 123 -9.12 12.37 2.49
N VAL A 124 -8.13 13.12 3.01
CA VAL A 124 -6.87 13.36 2.29
C VAL A 124 -6.11 12.07 2.05
N GLU A 125 -5.96 11.24 3.09
CA GLU A 125 -5.23 9.97 2.99
C GLU A 125 -5.81 9.11 1.87
N LYS A 126 -7.13 8.89 1.86
CA LYS A 126 -7.76 8.06 0.83
C LYS A 126 -7.65 8.68 -0.57
N SER A 127 -8.00 9.95 -0.71
CA SER A 127 -8.07 10.60 -2.03
C SER A 127 -6.70 10.84 -2.68
N SER A 128 -5.66 11.10 -1.89
CA SER A 128 -4.28 11.26 -2.40
C SER A 128 -3.55 9.95 -2.68
N ARG A 129 -4.23 8.82 -2.56
CA ARG A 129 -3.72 7.47 -2.86
C ARG A 129 -4.31 6.88 -4.14
N GLY A 130 -5.08 7.64 -4.90
CA GLY A 130 -5.73 7.16 -6.14
C GLY A 130 -7.03 6.38 -5.92
N PHE A 131 -7.44 6.11 -4.67
CA PHE A 131 -8.66 5.30 -4.38
C PHE A 131 -9.96 5.91 -4.94
N SER A 132 -9.96 7.21 -5.23
CA SER A 132 -11.11 7.94 -5.80
C SER A 132 -10.89 8.34 -7.26
N ASP A 133 -9.82 7.85 -7.89
CA ASP A 133 -9.40 8.21 -9.25
C ASP A 133 -9.35 7.01 -10.21
N ILE A 134 -9.78 5.82 -9.77
CA ILE A 134 -9.89 4.63 -10.62
C ILE A 134 -10.99 4.86 -11.67
N ASP A 135 -10.60 5.19 -12.90
CA ASP A 135 -11.48 5.56 -14.02
C ASP A 135 -11.10 4.87 -15.33
N PHE A 136 -11.58 3.64 -15.52
CA PHE A 136 -11.44 2.92 -16.78
C PHE A 136 -12.30 3.54 -17.89
N LYS A 137 -11.69 3.84 -19.04
CA LYS A 137 -12.42 4.35 -20.21
C LYS A 137 -13.38 3.31 -20.79
N ASP A 138 -14.46 3.77 -21.39
CA ASP A 138 -15.51 2.90 -21.96
C ASP A 138 -14.98 1.94 -23.04
N ASP A 139 -13.92 2.33 -23.76
CA ASP A 139 -13.28 1.51 -24.79
C ASP A 139 -12.21 0.54 -24.23
N ALA A 140 -11.90 0.60 -22.93
CA ALA A 140 -10.97 -0.32 -22.28
C ALA A 140 -11.58 -1.73 -22.19
N SER A 141 -11.07 -2.61 -23.04
CA SER A 141 -11.48 -4.01 -23.16
C SER A 141 -10.69 -4.96 -22.27
N ILE A 142 -9.55 -4.51 -21.73
CA ILE A 142 -8.77 -5.19 -20.70
C ILE A 142 -8.47 -4.17 -19.61
N LYS A 143 -8.93 -4.44 -18.39
CA LYS A 143 -8.82 -3.53 -17.24
C LYS A 143 -7.92 -4.17 -16.19
N ILE A 144 -6.86 -3.47 -15.80
CA ILE A 144 -5.90 -3.97 -14.80
C ILE A 144 -5.92 -2.99 -13.63
N LEU A 145 -6.19 -3.49 -12.43
CA LEU A 145 -5.97 -2.73 -11.19
C LEU A 145 -4.60 -3.07 -10.65
N LEU A 146 -3.75 -2.07 -10.43
CA LEU A 146 -2.41 -2.24 -9.88
C LEU A 146 -2.22 -1.47 -8.57
N THR A 147 -1.46 -2.03 -7.63
CA THR A 147 -1.11 -1.32 -6.39
C THR A 147 0.40 -1.12 -6.25
N GLY A 148 0.80 0.04 -5.71
CA GLY A 148 2.15 0.31 -5.22
C GLY A 148 2.17 0.59 -3.71
N PHE A 149 3.33 0.85 -3.14
CA PHE A 149 3.47 1.23 -1.72
C PHE A 149 4.21 2.55 -1.55
N ASP A 150 3.87 3.26 -0.47
CA ASP A 150 4.64 4.42 0.00
C ASP A 150 6.13 4.04 0.28
N PRO A 151 7.05 5.01 0.28
CA PRO A 151 8.38 4.86 0.87
C PRO A 151 8.35 4.36 2.32
N PHE A 152 9.36 3.61 2.74
CA PHE A 152 9.46 3.04 4.09
C PHE A 152 10.91 2.98 4.60
N PHE A 153 11.06 2.63 5.88
CA PHE A 153 12.36 2.67 6.60
C PHE A 153 13.04 4.06 6.59
N LEU A 154 12.22 5.11 6.66
CA LEU A 154 12.65 6.51 6.58
C LEU A 154 13.48 6.98 7.79
N ASP A 155 13.43 6.27 8.91
CA ASP A 155 14.33 6.51 10.05
C ASP A 155 15.77 6.05 9.77
N ARG A 156 15.94 5.07 8.88
CA ARG A 156 17.25 4.60 8.43
C ARG A 156 17.79 5.45 7.29
N ASN A 157 16.92 5.77 6.33
CA ASN A 157 17.26 6.59 5.17
C ASN A 157 16.07 7.48 4.80
N ILE A 158 16.11 8.74 5.21
CA ILE A 158 15.02 9.70 4.96
C ILE A 158 14.80 9.98 3.46
N GLU A 159 15.82 9.74 2.63
CA GLU A 159 15.78 9.95 1.18
C GLU A 159 15.35 8.69 0.40
N GLN A 160 15.01 7.60 1.10
CA GLN A 160 14.59 6.34 0.50
C GLN A 160 13.37 6.55 -0.40
N SER A 161 13.44 6.01 -1.62
CA SER A 161 12.32 5.90 -2.55
C SER A 161 11.77 4.47 -2.56
N ASN A 162 10.63 4.25 -3.21
CA ASN A 162 10.06 2.93 -3.40
C ASN A 162 9.72 2.68 -4.88
N PRO A 163 10.39 1.73 -5.56
CA PRO A 163 10.13 1.47 -6.98
C PRO A 163 8.69 1.02 -7.24
N SER A 164 8.00 0.39 -6.29
CA SER A 164 6.59 0.04 -6.48
C SER A 164 5.67 1.26 -6.43
N GLY A 165 6.04 2.28 -5.65
CA GLY A 165 5.36 3.58 -5.65
C GLY A 165 5.53 4.28 -7.00
N LEU A 166 6.75 4.28 -7.54
CA LEU A 166 7.01 4.85 -8.87
C LEU A 166 6.25 4.10 -9.98
N VAL A 167 6.20 2.77 -9.93
CA VAL A 167 5.39 1.94 -10.85
C VAL A 167 3.93 2.35 -10.84
N ALA A 168 3.32 2.56 -9.66
CA ALA A 168 1.94 2.99 -9.57
C ALA A 168 1.74 4.35 -10.26
N LEU A 169 2.55 5.35 -9.92
CA LEU A 169 2.45 6.69 -10.49
C LEU A 169 2.70 6.74 -12.00
N ALA A 170 3.66 5.95 -12.50
CA ALA A 170 3.98 5.93 -13.91
C ALA A 170 2.90 5.24 -14.75
N LEU A 171 2.21 4.23 -14.19
CA LEU A 171 1.26 3.40 -14.93
C LEU A 171 -0.22 3.77 -14.72
N ASP A 172 -0.52 4.76 -13.87
CA ASP A 172 -1.88 5.24 -13.67
C ASP A 172 -2.48 5.85 -14.95
N GLY A 173 -3.63 5.34 -15.40
CA GLY A 173 -4.23 5.70 -16.68
C GLY A 173 -3.44 5.22 -17.91
N TYR A 174 -2.41 4.37 -17.75
CA TYR A 174 -1.61 3.90 -18.88
C TYR A 174 -2.44 3.00 -19.80
N ARG A 175 -2.47 3.34 -21.09
CA ARG A 175 -3.24 2.64 -22.12
C ARG A 175 -2.34 2.09 -23.21
N PHE A 176 -2.62 0.88 -23.65
CA PHE A 176 -1.87 0.21 -24.71
C PHE A 176 -2.76 -0.75 -25.50
N SER A 177 -2.41 -0.97 -26.77
CA SER A 177 -3.14 -1.92 -27.61
C SER A 177 -2.49 -3.29 -27.54
N VAL A 178 -3.32 -4.33 -27.41
CA VAL A 178 -2.87 -5.71 -27.31
C VAL A 178 -3.86 -6.63 -28.02
N ASN A 179 -3.41 -7.37 -29.04
CA ASN A 179 -4.25 -8.22 -29.88
C ASN A 179 -5.50 -7.50 -30.45
N GLY A 180 -5.39 -6.20 -30.77
CA GLY A 180 -6.50 -5.38 -31.25
C GLY A 180 -7.48 -4.91 -30.17
N ARG A 181 -7.26 -5.25 -28.89
CA ARG A 181 -8.02 -4.77 -27.72
C ARG A 181 -7.28 -3.63 -27.05
N GLN A 182 -8.01 -2.64 -26.55
CA GLN A 182 -7.43 -1.59 -25.71
C GLN A 182 -7.34 -2.05 -24.26
N ALA A 183 -6.14 -2.07 -23.70
CA ALA A 183 -5.89 -2.31 -22.28
C ALA A 183 -5.67 -0.97 -21.55
N GLN A 184 -6.08 -0.92 -20.29
CA GLN A 184 -5.84 0.21 -19.38
C GLN A 184 -5.44 -0.29 -17.99
N ILE A 185 -4.47 0.38 -17.39
CA ILE A 185 -4.03 0.17 -16.02
C ILE A 185 -4.51 1.37 -15.19
N GLU A 186 -5.21 1.09 -14.09
CA GLU A 186 -5.51 2.07 -13.04
C GLU A 186 -4.78 1.65 -11.77
N THR A 187 -4.32 2.61 -10.98
CA THR A 187 -3.49 2.31 -9.82
C THR A 187 -3.93 2.94 -8.52
N VAL A 188 -3.46 2.37 -7.41
CA VAL A 188 -3.59 2.97 -6.08
C VAL A 188 -2.30 2.80 -5.26
N MET A 189 -2.10 3.70 -4.30
CA MET A 189 -0.96 3.71 -3.39
C MET A 189 -1.34 3.20 -1.99
N ILE A 190 -0.71 2.11 -1.55
CA ILE A 190 -0.99 1.47 -0.26
C ILE A 190 -0.01 1.97 0.83
N PRO A 191 -0.49 2.30 2.03
CA PRO A 191 0.38 2.70 3.14
C PRO A 191 1.21 1.52 3.67
N VAL A 192 2.44 1.79 4.11
CA VAL A 192 3.25 0.82 4.86
C VAL A 192 2.93 0.98 6.35
N ARG A 193 1.71 0.61 6.75
CA ARG A 193 1.18 0.71 8.12
C ARG A 193 0.31 -0.48 8.46
N PHE A 194 0.57 -1.14 9.58
CA PHE A 194 -0.19 -2.34 9.97
C PHE A 194 -1.65 -2.03 10.32
N ALA A 195 -1.89 -0.86 10.93
CA ALA A 195 -3.23 -0.45 11.34
C ALA A 195 -4.19 -0.35 10.15
N ASP A 196 -3.77 0.21 9.02
CA ASP A 196 -4.63 0.34 7.82
C ASP A 196 -5.02 -1.03 7.25
N PHE A 197 -4.12 -2.01 7.31
CA PHE A 197 -4.40 -3.39 6.91
C PHE A 197 -5.37 -4.05 7.88
N ASP A 198 -5.13 -3.87 9.18
CA ASP A 198 -6.01 -4.37 10.23
C ASP A 198 -7.41 -3.71 10.15
N GLU A 199 -7.52 -2.45 9.73
CA GLU A 199 -8.78 -1.73 9.48
C GLU A 199 -9.45 -2.11 8.14
N GLY A 200 -8.88 -3.02 7.37
CA GLY A 200 -9.53 -3.57 6.18
C GLY A 200 -9.39 -2.73 4.92
N ILE A 201 -8.27 -1.99 4.75
CA ILE A 201 -8.06 -1.16 3.55
C ILE A 201 -8.03 -1.99 2.25
N ILE A 202 -7.48 -3.21 2.29
CA ILE A 202 -7.37 -4.09 1.12
C ILE A 202 -8.74 -4.66 0.75
N GLU A 203 -9.50 -5.11 1.75
CA GLU A 203 -10.85 -5.64 1.61
C GLU A 203 -11.80 -4.56 1.08
N SER A 204 -11.69 -3.33 1.61
CA SER A 204 -12.47 -2.17 1.17
C SER A 204 -12.21 -1.81 -0.29
N LEU A 205 -10.96 -1.93 -0.76
CA LEU A 205 -10.57 -1.67 -2.13
C LEU A 205 -11.05 -2.77 -3.09
N LEU A 206 -10.82 -4.04 -2.75
CA LEU A 206 -10.92 -5.15 -3.69
C LEU A 206 -12.26 -5.89 -3.66
N THR A 207 -13.05 -5.77 -2.60
CA THR A 207 -14.40 -6.37 -2.54
C THR A 207 -15.28 -5.97 -3.74
N PRO A 208 -15.48 -4.68 -4.07
CA PRO A 208 -16.28 -4.32 -5.24
C PRO A 208 -15.66 -4.85 -6.54
N VAL A 209 -14.33 -4.85 -6.65
CA VAL A 209 -13.61 -5.33 -7.83
C VAL A 209 -13.91 -6.80 -8.12
N TYR A 210 -13.79 -7.66 -7.12
CA TYR A 210 -14.04 -9.10 -7.28
C TYR A 210 -15.52 -9.46 -7.37
N ARG A 211 -16.37 -8.82 -6.57
CA ARG A 211 -17.81 -9.06 -6.57
C ARG A 211 -18.45 -8.66 -7.90
N ASP A 212 -18.11 -7.47 -8.39
CA ASP A 212 -18.74 -6.86 -9.57
C ASP A 212 -17.97 -7.21 -10.85
N LYS A 213 -16.83 -7.91 -10.72
CA LYS A 213 -15.93 -8.33 -11.81
C LYS A 213 -15.54 -7.15 -12.71
N SER A 214 -15.19 -6.03 -12.08
CA SER A 214 -14.99 -4.76 -12.79
C SER A 214 -13.64 -4.63 -13.50
N VAL A 215 -12.73 -5.59 -13.27
CA VAL A 215 -11.40 -5.66 -13.89
C VAL A 215 -11.08 -7.08 -14.37
N ASP A 216 -10.09 -7.20 -15.26
CA ASP A 216 -9.61 -8.46 -15.82
C ASP A 216 -8.36 -8.99 -15.12
N MET A 217 -7.65 -8.17 -14.34
CA MET A 217 -6.49 -8.60 -13.55
C MET A 217 -6.24 -7.66 -12.36
N VAL A 218 -5.82 -8.22 -11.22
CA VAL A 218 -5.37 -7.48 -10.04
C VAL A 218 -3.90 -7.80 -9.77
N VAL A 219 -3.04 -6.78 -9.76
CA VAL A 219 -1.60 -6.95 -9.52
C VAL A 219 -1.15 -6.06 -8.38
N THR A 220 -0.53 -6.64 -7.37
CA THR A 220 0.07 -5.87 -6.27
C THR A 220 1.57 -5.84 -6.47
N VAL A 221 2.22 -4.70 -6.24
CA VAL A 221 3.67 -4.53 -6.49
C VAL A 221 4.36 -4.02 -5.22
N SER A 222 5.53 -4.56 -4.90
CA SER A 222 6.36 -4.11 -3.77
C SER A 222 7.84 -4.15 -4.10
N MET A 223 8.63 -3.35 -3.38
CA MET A 223 10.09 -3.48 -3.45
C MET A 223 10.55 -4.79 -2.83
N GLY A 224 11.33 -5.57 -3.59
CA GLY A 224 11.77 -6.92 -3.22
C GLY A 224 13.27 -7.05 -3.00
N ARG A 225 13.91 -7.87 -3.84
CA ARG A 225 15.27 -8.40 -3.65
C ARG A 225 16.20 -8.05 -4.80
N SER A 226 16.74 -9.04 -5.53
CA SER A 226 17.69 -8.81 -6.64
C SER A 226 17.01 -8.70 -8.00
N ASP A 227 15.97 -9.51 -8.20
CA ASP A 227 15.28 -9.71 -9.46
C ASP A 227 13.78 -9.43 -9.28
N PHE A 228 12.99 -9.59 -10.35
CA PHE A 228 11.55 -9.66 -10.20
C PHE A 228 11.14 -11.04 -9.68
N ASP A 229 10.27 -11.06 -8.68
CA ASP A 229 9.71 -12.31 -8.14
C ASP A 229 8.19 -12.26 -8.22
N LEU A 230 7.60 -13.21 -8.95
CA LEU A 230 6.17 -13.49 -9.00
C LEU A 230 5.87 -14.44 -7.85
N GLU A 231 5.15 -13.94 -6.84
CA GLU A 231 5.05 -14.62 -5.56
C GLU A 231 3.96 -15.71 -5.57
N ARG A 232 4.39 -16.97 -5.71
CA ARG A 232 3.50 -18.12 -5.91
C ARG A 232 2.61 -18.40 -4.71
N PHE A 233 3.18 -18.39 -3.50
CA PHE A 233 2.50 -18.83 -2.29
C PHE A 233 2.57 -17.81 -1.14
N PRO A 234 1.70 -16.78 -1.14
CA PRO A 234 1.57 -15.87 0.00
C PRO A 234 1.09 -16.60 1.26
N GLY A 235 1.67 -16.24 2.40
CA GLY A 235 1.39 -16.83 3.71
C GLY A 235 0.50 -15.94 4.57
N ARG A 236 -0.26 -16.55 5.49
CA ARG A 236 -1.20 -15.83 6.36
C ARG A 236 -0.50 -14.95 7.39
N ASN A 237 0.53 -15.47 8.04
CA ASN A 237 1.07 -14.85 9.25
C ASN A 237 2.09 -13.75 8.97
N ARG A 238 2.10 -12.76 9.87
CA ARG A 238 3.21 -11.83 10.06
C ARG A 238 4.32 -12.54 10.83
N SER A 239 5.57 -12.28 10.46
CA SER A 239 6.75 -12.82 11.16
C SER A 239 7.97 -11.89 11.11
N ALA A 240 7.86 -10.75 10.44
CA ALA A 240 8.92 -9.77 10.38
C ALA A 240 9.06 -8.99 11.69
N GLU A 241 10.30 -8.88 12.17
CA GLU A 241 10.69 -8.05 13.31
C GLU A 241 11.10 -6.64 12.84
N ALA A 242 10.23 -6.03 12.04
CA ALA A 242 10.44 -4.69 11.48
C ALA A 242 9.26 -3.77 11.81
N PRO A 243 9.53 -2.48 12.09
CA PRO A 243 8.48 -1.51 12.31
C PRO A 243 7.82 -1.08 10.99
N ASP A 244 6.58 -0.62 11.09
CA ASP A 244 5.92 0.13 10.02
C ASP A 244 6.33 1.61 9.98
N ASN A 245 5.74 2.39 9.08
CA ASN A 245 6.06 3.82 8.94
C ASN A 245 5.71 4.66 10.17
N ARG A 246 4.92 4.14 11.12
CA ARG A 246 4.62 4.78 12.41
C ARG A 246 5.43 4.20 13.57
N ASN A 247 6.47 3.43 13.26
CA ASN A 247 7.32 2.76 14.23
C ASN A 247 6.59 1.74 15.10
N VAL A 248 5.49 1.18 14.58
CA VAL A 248 4.72 0.14 15.27
C VAL A 248 5.29 -1.22 14.91
N PHE A 249 5.57 -2.03 15.93
CA PHE A 249 5.91 -3.44 15.80
C PHE A 249 4.68 -4.29 16.12
N THR A 250 4.49 -5.37 15.38
CA THR A 250 3.40 -6.33 15.61
C THR A 250 3.69 -7.28 16.78
N GLY A 251 4.97 -7.41 17.16
CA GLY A 251 5.44 -8.41 18.13
C GLY A 251 5.55 -9.83 17.56
N ALA A 252 5.36 -9.99 16.24
CA ALA A 252 5.60 -11.23 15.53
C ALA A 252 7.10 -11.46 15.28
N SER A 253 7.50 -12.72 15.19
CA SER A 253 8.84 -13.12 14.77
C SER A 253 8.78 -14.43 13.98
N LYS A 254 9.91 -14.87 13.40
CA LYS A 254 9.96 -16.18 12.73
C LYS A 254 9.64 -17.34 13.67
N GLN A 255 9.97 -17.21 14.96
CA GLN A 255 9.69 -18.23 15.98
C GLN A 255 8.28 -18.13 16.55
N ARG A 256 7.66 -16.94 16.47
CA ARG A 256 6.29 -16.68 16.91
C ARG A 256 5.54 -15.89 15.84
N PRO A 257 5.18 -16.52 14.70
CA PRO A 257 4.38 -15.87 13.69
C PRO A 257 2.99 -15.57 14.26
N LEU A 258 2.41 -14.44 13.87
CA LEU A 258 1.10 -13.99 14.33
C LEU A 258 0.17 -13.76 13.15
N PRO A 259 -1.08 -14.22 13.20
CA PRO A 259 -2.04 -13.88 12.15
C PRO A 259 -2.37 -12.38 12.20
N PRO A 260 -2.57 -11.72 11.05
CA PRO A 260 -3.02 -10.34 11.00
C PRO A 260 -4.48 -10.24 11.48
N LYS A 261 -4.95 -9.01 11.72
CA LYS A 261 -6.34 -8.75 12.09
C LYS A 261 -7.17 -8.29 10.90
N LEU A 262 -8.47 -8.43 10.99
CA LEU A 262 -9.42 -7.72 10.17
C LEU A 262 -10.48 -7.14 11.11
N GLU A 263 -10.50 -5.83 11.19
CA GLU A 263 -11.20 -5.04 12.20
C GLU A 263 -10.79 -5.47 13.62
N ASN A 264 -11.75 -5.98 14.39
CA ASN A 264 -11.53 -6.39 15.78
C ASN A 264 -11.15 -7.87 15.93
N ASP A 265 -11.17 -8.64 14.83
CA ASP A 265 -10.99 -10.09 14.84
C ASP A 265 -9.70 -10.53 14.14
N THR A 266 -9.27 -11.75 14.43
CA THR A 266 -8.19 -12.39 13.68
C THR A 266 -8.64 -12.68 12.25
N LEU A 267 -7.86 -12.29 11.24
CA LEU A 267 -8.14 -12.65 9.85
C LEU A 267 -8.02 -14.18 9.70
N ASN A 268 -9.14 -14.84 9.38
CA ASN A 268 -9.21 -16.28 9.20
C ASN A 268 -9.09 -16.68 7.72
N GLY A 269 -8.36 -17.77 7.48
CA GLY A 269 -8.11 -18.31 6.14
C GLY A 269 -7.10 -19.47 6.19
N PRO A 270 -6.84 -20.13 5.06
CA PRO A 270 -5.77 -21.13 4.96
C PRO A 270 -4.40 -20.48 5.24
N GLU A 271 -3.43 -21.26 5.71
CA GLU A 271 -2.10 -20.73 6.06
C GLU A 271 -1.32 -20.23 4.85
N PHE A 272 -1.60 -20.78 3.66
CA PHE A 272 -1.07 -20.31 2.40
C PHE A 272 -2.19 -20.23 1.36
N VAL A 273 -2.03 -19.34 0.40
CA VAL A 273 -2.86 -19.23 -0.81
C VAL A 273 -1.96 -19.29 -2.04
N GLU A 274 -2.54 -19.52 -3.22
CA GLU A 274 -1.78 -19.58 -4.48
C GLU A 274 -2.26 -18.50 -5.43
N PHE A 275 -1.33 -17.75 -6.02
CA PHE A 275 -1.65 -16.71 -7.00
C PHE A 275 -2.12 -17.29 -8.34
N SER A 276 -2.81 -16.47 -9.13
CA SER A 276 -3.44 -16.87 -10.40
C SER A 276 -3.00 -16.03 -11.59
N LEU A 277 -1.94 -15.22 -11.46
CA LEU A 277 -1.42 -14.43 -12.58
C LEU A 277 -0.91 -15.30 -13.73
N PRO A 278 -0.91 -14.80 -14.98
CA PRO A 278 -0.30 -15.46 -16.15
C PRO A 278 1.23 -15.54 -16.09
N VAL A 279 1.76 -16.32 -15.15
CA VAL A 279 3.19 -16.43 -14.81
C VAL A 279 4.07 -16.72 -16.02
N ALA A 280 3.68 -17.68 -16.87
CA ALA A 280 4.45 -18.04 -18.06
C ALA A 280 4.58 -16.89 -19.06
N ALA A 281 3.53 -16.08 -19.21
CA ALA A 281 3.56 -14.91 -20.08
C ALA A 281 4.47 -13.81 -19.49
N MET A 282 4.34 -13.53 -18.20
CA MET A 282 5.19 -12.55 -17.51
C MET A 282 6.67 -12.96 -17.52
N GLN A 283 6.98 -14.25 -17.33
CA GLN A 283 8.35 -14.79 -17.36
C GLN A 283 8.99 -14.77 -18.76
N SER A 284 8.18 -14.72 -19.83
CA SER A 284 8.70 -14.65 -21.20
C SER A 284 9.33 -13.30 -21.55
N VAL A 285 9.15 -12.29 -20.69
CA VAL A 285 9.72 -10.96 -20.89
C VAL A 285 11.22 -10.99 -20.62
N ASN A 286 11.99 -10.68 -21.66
CA ASN A 286 13.42 -10.43 -21.54
C ASN A 286 13.65 -8.98 -21.09
N GLY A 287 14.39 -8.80 -20.00
CA GLY A 287 14.72 -7.49 -19.45
C GLY A 287 16.05 -7.51 -18.72
N ARG A 288 16.37 -6.42 -18.01
CA ARG A 288 17.61 -6.30 -17.23
C ARG A 288 17.66 -7.31 -16.07
N TRP A 289 16.50 -7.62 -15.50
CA TRP A 289 16.36 -8.55 -14.39
C TRP A 289 15.58 -9.79 -14.82
N LYS A 290 15.79 -10.91 -14.14
CA LYS A 290 14.95 -12.10 -14.36
C LYS A 290 13.57 -11.88 -13.74
N ALA A 291 12.54 -12.49 -14.33
CA ALA A 291 11.25 -12.70 -13.68
C ALA A 291 11.19 -14.14 -13.16
N ASN A 292 11.30 -14.32 -11.84
CA ASN A 292 11.22 -15.60 -11.18
C ASN A 292 9.76 -15.93 -10.84
N ASP A 293 9.45 -17.21 -10.91
CA ASP A 293 8.27 -17.77 -10.27
C ASP A 293 8.72 -18.27 -8.89
N ASN A 294 8.45 -17.48 -7.86
CA ASN A 294 9.04 -17.67 -6.55
C ASN A 294 8.18 -18.59 -5.68
N HIS A 295 8.72 -19.77 -5.41
CA HIS A 295 8.09 -20.83 -4.62
C HIS A 295 8.69 -20.99 -3.22
N ILE A 296 9.68 -20.17 -2.85
CA ILE A 296 10.34 -20.25 -1.54
C ILE A 296 9.35 -19.82 -0.47
N VAL A 297 9.14 -20.62 0.56
CA VAL A 297 8.29 -20.28 1.72
C VAL A 297 8.97 -20.76 3.00
N SER A 298 8.50 -20.32 4.16
CA SER A 298 8.90 -20.89 5.44
C SER A 298 7.73 -21.25 6.34
N THR A 299 7.87 -22.35 7.08
CA THR A 299 6.86 -22.87 8.02
C THR A 299 7.47 -23.13 9.38
N LEU A 300 6.65 -23.13 10.43
CA LEU A 300 7.15 -23.41 11.80
C LEU A 300 7.77 -24.80 11.92
N SER A 301 7.25 -25.79 11.20
CA SER A 301 7.67 -27.19 11.30
C SER A 301 8.90 -27.53 10.45
N ARG A 302 9.04 -26.91 9.27
CA ARG A 302 10.08 -27.27 8.29
C ARG A 302 11.15 -26.20 8.07
N GLY A 303 10.94 -24.98 8.55
CA GLY A 303 11.79 -23.84 8.17
C GLY A 303 11.57 -23.47 6.70
N GLU A 304 12.59 -22.91 6.07
CA GLU A 304 12.55 -22.44 4.67
C GLU A 304 12.76 -23.59 3.67
N PHE A 305 11.94 -23.62 2.61
CA PHE A 305 12.07 -24.57 1.51
C PHE A 305 11.33 -24.07 0.26
N GLN A 306 11.62 -24.67 -0.90
CA GLN A 306 10.87 -24.42 -2.13
C GLN A 306 9.67 -25.36 -2.22
N ALA A 307 8.46 -24.82 -2.14
CA ALA A 307 7.24 -25.61 -2.23
C ALA A 307 6.91 -25.98 -3.68
N SER A 308 6.56 -27.23 -3.93
CA SER A 308 6.19 -27.72 -5.26
C SER A 308 4.73 -27.41 -5.63
N SER A 309 3.85 -27.28 -4.62
CA SER A 309 2.41 -27.11 -4.80
C SER A 309 1.77 -26.57 -3.52
N LEU A 310 0.57 -25.98 -3.64
CA LEU A 310 -0.22 -25.59 -2.47
C LEU A 310 -0.60 -26.79 -1.58
N SER A 311 -0.78 -27.98 -2.16
CA SER A 311 -1.06 -29.20 -1.41
C SER A 311 0.07 -29.62 -0.47
N GLU A 312 1.33 -29.34 -0.82
CA GLU A 312 2.48 -29.63 0.05
C GLU A 312 2.44 -28.78 1.34
N LEU A 313 1.78 -27.63 1.29
CA LEU A 313 1.68 -26.67 2.40
C LEU A 313 0.50 -26.94 3.34
N GLN A 314 -0.30 -27.97 3.06
CA GLN A 314 -1.40 -28.37 3.91
C GLN A 314 -0.91 -28.72 5.33
N ASN A 315 -1.70 -28.34 6.33
CA ASN A 315 -1.41 -28.57 7.76
C ASN A 315 -0.12 -27.93 8.29
N SER A 316 0.51 -27.02 7.53
CA SER A 316 1.67 -26.25 7.99
C SER A 316 1.23 -24.89 8.51
N THR A 317 1.85 -24.39 9.58
CA THR A 317 1.69 -23.00 10.01
C THR A 317 2.67 -22.12 9.26
N SER A 318 2.15 -21.08 8.60
CA SER A 318 2.96 -20.15 7.82
C SER A 318 3.86 -19.31 8.73
N VAL A 319 5.11 -19.13 8.33
CA VAL A 319 6.04 -18.17 8.92
C VAL A 319 6.28 -17.06 7.92
N GLU A 320 6.74 -17.39 6.72
CA GLU A 320 6.83 -16.46 5.60
C GLU A 320 6.18 -17.11 4.38
N GLY A 321 5.34 -16.37 3.68
CA GLY A 321 5.00 -16.72 2.30
C GLY A 321 6.16 -16.39 1.38
N SER A 322 5.98 -16.62 0.08
CA SER A 322 7.03 -16.31 -0.89
C SER A 322 7.37 -14.82 -0.97
N GLY A 323 6.37 -13.97 -0.68
CA GLY A 323 6.56 -12.53 -0.46
C GLY A 323 7.21 -12.13 0.87
N GLY A 324 7.61 -13.09 1.72
CA GLY A 324 8.17 -12.83 3.05
C GLY A 324 7.13 -12.82 4.18
N GLY A 325 7.46 -12.14 5.28
CA GLY A 325 6.66 -12.09 6.52
C GLY A 325 6.14 -10.71 6.93
N TYR A 326 6.13 -9.76 5.98
CA TYR A 326 5.78 -8.35 6.19
C TYR A 326 4.58 -7.93 5.31
N LEU A 327 4.32 -6.62 5.17
CA LEU A 327 3.14 -6.08 4.49
C LEU A 327 3.03 -6.42 2.99
N SER A 328 4.14 -6.64 2.29
CA SER A 328 4.13 -7.05 0.87
C SER A 328 3.56 -8.47 0.67
N ASN A 329 3.91 -9.40 1.55
CA ASN A 329 3.25 -10.70 1.62
C ASN A 329 1.78 -10.56 2.02
N GLU A 330 1.49 -9.73 3.03
CA GLU A 330 0.14 -9.61 3.57
C GLU A 330 -0.87 -9.06 2.56
N ILE A 331 -0.51 -8.06 1.75
CA ILE A 331 -1.41 -7.55 0.70
C ILE A 331 -1.73 -8.64 -0.32
N SER A 332 -0.72 -9.44 -0.71
CA SER A 332 -0.89 -10.54 -1.65
C SER A 332 -1.81 -11.61 -1.07
N TYR A 333 -1.57 -12.01 0.18
CA TYR A 333 -2.40 -12.97 0.90
C TYR A 333 -3.85 -12.50 1.00
N ARG A 334 -4.10 -11.26 1.45
CA ARG A 334 -5.45 -10.70 1.58
C ARG A 334 -6.17 -10.59 0.24
N ALA A 335 -5.48 -10.14 -0.81
CA ALA A 335 -6.06 -10.02 -2.14
C ALA A 335 -6.52 -11.37 -2.70
N ILE A 336 -5.69 -12.41 -2.59
CA ILE A 336 -6.00 -13.76 -3.09
C ILE A 336 -7.01 -14.46 -2.17
N LEU A 337 -6.90 -14.29 -0.84
CA LEU A 337 -7.88 -14.83 0.11
C LEU A 337 -9.29 -14.29 -0.21
N LEU A 338 -9.42 -12.98 -0.41
CA LEU A 338 -10.69 -12.35 -0.75
C LEU A 338 -11.20 -12.80 -2.12
N GLN A 339 -10.30 -12.89 -3.12
CA GLN A 339 -10.62 -13.45 -4.44
C GLN A 339 -11.24 -14.86 -4.31
N ASN A 340 -10.62 -15.73 -3.50
CA ASN A 340 -11.09 -17.09 -3.25
C ASN A 340 -12.43 -17.12 -2.50
N GLN A 341 -12.59 -16.31 -1.45
CA GLN A 341 -13.82 -16.23 -0.65
C GLN A 341 -15.02 -15.77 -1.48
N LEU A 342 -14.80 -14.86 -2.44
CA LEU A 342 -15.84 -14.38 -3.35
C LEU A 342 -16.02 -15.26 -4.59
N GLY A 343 -15.26 -16.36 -4.72
CA GLY A 343 -15.30 -17.24 -5.90
C GLY A 343 -14.93 -16.55 -7.21
N SER A 344 -14.14 -15.47 -7.14
CA SER A 344 -13.72 -14.70 -8.30
C SER A 344 -12.62 -15.45 -9.08
N ARG A 345 -12.67 -15.34 -10.41
CA ARG A 345 -11.66 -15.91 -11.31
C ARG A 345 -10.69 -14.87 -11.87
N ILE A 346 -10.75 -13.63 -11.37
CA ILE A 346 -9.84 -12.56 -11.79
C ILE A 346 -8.41 -12.97 -11.41
N PRO A 347 -7.49 -13.12 -12.38
CA PRO A 347 -6.08 -13.34 -12.12
C PRO A 347 -5.53 -12.32 -11.11
N THR A 348 -5.02 -12.83 -10.01
CA THR A 348 -4.59 -12.03 -8.87
C THR A 348 -3.22 -12.51 -8.39
N GLY A 349 -2.32 -11.58 -8.09
CA GLY A 349 -1.05 -11.92 -7.48
C GLY A 349 -0.15 -10.73 -7.17
N HIS A 350 1.12 -11.04 -6.92
CA HIS A 350 2.08 -10.07 -6.43
C HIS A 350 3.41 -10.15 -7.18
N ILE A 351 3.97 -8.97 -7.44
CA ILE A 351 5.28 -8.79 -8.06
C ILE A 351 6.17 -8.06 -7.05
N HIS A 352 7.23 -8.73 -6.61
CA HIS A 352 8.35 -8.04 -6.01
C HIS A 352 9.28 -7.52 -7.11
N THR A 353 9.68 -6.25 -7.01
CA THR A 353 10.69 -5.66 -7.89
C THR A 353 12.11 -5.93 -7.38
N PRO A 354 13.14 -5.73 -8.21
CA PRO A 354 14.49 -5.49 -7.71
C PRO A 354 14.49 -4.34 -6.69
N ARG A 355 15.32 -4.47 -5.65
CA ARG A 355 15.50 -3.46 -4.62
C ARG A 355 16.46 -2.36 -5.08
N ILE A 356 16.33 -1.21 -4.46
CA ILE A 356 17.23 -0.07 -4.57
C ILE A 356 17.76 0.29 -3.18
N ALA A 357 18.90 0.98 -3.10
CA ALA A 357 19.51 1.37 -1.83
C ALA A 357 19.00 2.71 -1.26
N GLY A 358 18.39 3.54 -2.12
CA GLY A 358 17.95 4.89 -1.80
C GLY A 358 17.04 5.42 -2.89
N PHE A 359 17.43 6.52 -3.54
CA PHE A 359 16.80 7.01 -4.77
C PHE A 359 17.75 6.79 -5.95
N GLU A 360 17.29 6.02 -6.93
CA GLU A 360 18.08 5.58 -8.08
C GLU A 360 17.25 5.73 -9.37
N PRO A 361 16.99 6.96 -9.84
CA PRO A 361 15.96 7.24 -10.84
C PRO A 361 16.11 6.42 -12.13
N ALA A 362 17.34 6.25 -12.64
CA ALA A 362 17.57 5.44 -13.84
C ALA A 362 17.33 3.94 -13.61
N THR A 363 17.61 3.42 -12.40
CA THR A 363 17.31 2.03 -12.04
C THR A 363 15.80 1.85 -11.89
N GLU A 364 15.13 2.79 -11.22
CA GLU A 364 13.69 2.74 -10.97
C GLU A 364 12.88 2.88 -12.26
N GLU A 365 13.26 3.78 -13.18
CA GLU A 365 12.67 3.87 -14.52
C GLU A 365 12.80 2.55 -15.30
N ALA A 366 13.96 1.90 -15.23
CA ALA A 366 14.16 0.60 -15.85
C ALA A 366 13.27 -0.48 -15.21
N ILE A 367 13.00 -0.40 -13.89
CA ILE A 367 12.06 -1.27 -13.20
C ILE A 367 10.64 -1.02 -13.73
N VAL A 368 10.21 0.23 -13.85
CA VAL A 368 8.89 0.62 -14.39
C VAL A 368 8.68 0.03 -15.79
N GLU A 369 9.63 0.23 -16.69
CA GLU A 369 9.52 -0.28 -18.06
C GLU A 369 9.46 -1.81 -18.11
N GLN A 370 10.19 -2.51 -17.24
CA GLN A 370 10.13 -3.96 -17.18
C GLN A 370 8.79 -4.46 -16.59
N VAL A 371 8.24 -3.82 -15.55
CA VAL A 371 6.91 -4.14 -15.02
C VAL A 371 5.85 -3.94 -16.10
N LYS A 372 5.89 -2.80 -16.81
CA LYS A 372 5.00 -2.51 -17.95
C LYS A 372 5.08 -3.58 -19.04
N ALA A 373 6.28 -4.07 -19.37
CA ALA A 373 6.45 -5.16 -20.31
C ALA A 373 5.84 -6.49 -19.79
N MET A 374 6.04 -6.82 -18.51
CA MET A 374 5.43 -8.00 -17.86
C MET A 374 3.90 -7.94 -17.87
N LEU A 375 3.32 -6.80 -17.53
CA LEU A 375 1.86 -6.58 -17.57
C LEU A 375 1.32 -6.63 -18.99
N THR A 376 2.05 -6.10 -19.96
CA THR A 376 1.69 -6.20 -21.38
C THR A 376 1.68 -7.66 -21.84
N ALA A 377 2.66 -8.46 -21.43
CA ALA A 377 2.71 -9.88 -21.75
C ALA A 377 1.56 -10.66 -21.08
N ALA A 378 1.24 -10.35 -19.82
CA ALA A 378 0.08 -10.94 -19.15
C ALA A 378 -1.24 -10.57 -19.85
N ALA A 379 -1.43 -9.31 -20.22
CA ALA A 379 -2.62 -8.85 -20.93
C ALA A 379 -2.81 -9.55 -22.29
N LYS A 380 -1.73 -9.93 -22.98
CA LYS A 380 -1.80 -10.73 -24.23
C LYS A 380 -2.43 -12.11 -24.04
N SER A 381 -2.39 -12.65 -22.82
CA SER A 381 -2.89 -13.98 -22.49
C SER A 381 -4.32 -14.00 -21.94
N LEU A 382 -4.97 -12.81 -21.81
CA LEU A 382 -6.34 -12.64 -21.31
C LEU A 382 -7.40 -12.66 -22.42
#